data_AF-A0A7Y0SDF4-F1
#
_entry.id   AF-A0A7Y0SDF4-F1
#
_cell.length_a   1.000
_cell.length_b   1.000
_cell.length_c   1.000
_cell.angle_alpha   90.00
_cell.angle_beta   90.00
_cell.angle_gamma   90.00
#
_symmetry.space_group_name_H-M   'P 1'
#
loop_
_entity.id
_entity.type
_entity.pdbx_description
1 polymer ?
#
loop_
_entity_poly.entity_id
_entity_poly.type
_entity_poly.pdbx_seq_one_letter_code
_entity_poly.pdbx_strand_id
1 'polypeptide(L)'
;EVIGVIAWQDTLRSDAQQAIAMLKELGVTSVMLTGDNPRSAEAMANRIGLDYKASLLPADKVHYVEKLSQQHTVAMVGDGINDAPAMKASSIGIAM
;
A
#
# COMPACT_ATOMS: atom_id res chain seq x y z
N GLU A 1 17.72 1.58 35.81
CA GLU A 1 18.66 1.84 34.70
C GLU A 1 18.18 1.05 33.48
N VAL A 2 18.15 1.66 32.29
CA VAL A 2 17.75 0.94 31.06
C VAL A 2 18.97 0.17 30.55
N ILE A 3 18.83 -1.14 30.38
CA ILE A 3 19.95 -2.04 29.99
C ILE A 3 20.03 -2.35 28.49
N GLY A 4 19.09 -1.85 27.67
CA GLY A 4 19.11 -1.99 26.22
C GLY A 4 17.75 -1.77 25.55
N VAL A 5 17.73 -1.79 24.21
CA VAL A 5 16.52 -1.72 23.36
C VAL A 5 16.61 -2.75 22.23
N ILE A 6 15.46 -3.30 21.84
CA ILE A 6 15.30 -4.14 20.65
C ILE A 6 14.31 -3.44 19.72
N ALA A 7 14.63 -3.39 18.43
CA ALA A 7 13.78 -2.82 17.41
C ALA A 7 13.65 -3.80 16.23
N TRP A 8 12.48 -3.81 15.60
CA TRP A 8 12.20 -4.55 14.38
C TRP A 8 11.44 -3.67 13.40
N GLN A 9 11.47 -4.05 12.13
CA GLN A 9 10.75 -3.39 11.06
C GLN A 9 10.43 -4.41 9.97
N ASP A 10 9.26 -4.26 9.35
CA ASP A 10 8.93 -5.00 8.15
C ASP A 10 9.87 -4.65 6.98
N THR A 11 10.17 -5.66 6.18
CA THR A 11 11.03 -5.53 5.02
C THR A 11 10.21 -5.55 3.75
N LEU A 12 10.53 -4.63 2.84
CA LEU A 12 10.02 -4.68 1.47
C LEU A 12 10.46 -5.99 0.79
N ARG A 13 9.63 -6.49 -0.12
CA ARG A 13 10.05 -7.53 -1.07
C ARG A 13 11.19 -7.01 -1.94
N SER A 14 12.11 -7.89 -2.31
CA SER A 14 13.33 -7.52 -3.05
C SER A 14 13.07 -6.90 -4.41
N ASP A 15 11.95 -7.23 -5.03
CA ASP A 15 11.50 -6.78 -6.35
C ASP A 15 10.58 -5.55 -6.31
N ALA A 16 10.16 -5.11 -5.11
CA ALA A 16 9.17 -4.05 -4.96
C ALA A 16 9.60 -2.74 -5.65
N GLN A 17 10.86 -2.33 -5.49
CA GLN A 17 11.37 -1.10 -6.10
C GLN A 17 11.36 -1.18 -7.63
N GLN A 18 11.77 -2.32 -8.19
CA GLN A 18 11.77 -2.54 -9.63
C GLN A 18 10.34 -2.55 -10.18
N ALA A 19 9.41 -3.23 -9.49
CA ALA A 19 8.01 -3.29 -9.89
C ALA A 19 7.36 -1.89 -9.94
N ILE A 20 7.57 -1.05 -8.91
CA ILE A 20 7.05 0.33 -8.91
C ILE A 20 7.68 1.18 -10.03
N ALA A 21 8.98 1.02 -10.30
CA ALA A 21 9.63 1.71 -11.41
C ALA A 21 9.03 1.32 -12.77
N MET A 22 8.82 0.02 -13.01
CA MET A 22 8.20 -0.47 -14.23
C MET A 22 6.75 0.03 -14.40
N LEU A 23 5.96 0.03 -13.32
CA LEU A 23 4.60 0.59 -13.35
C LEU A 23 4.62 2.07 -13.73
N LYS A 24 5.56 2.85 -13.17
CA LYS A 24 5.73 4.26 -13.51
C LYS A 24 6.13 4.47 -14.97
N GLU A 25 7.03 3.64 -15.52
CA GLU A 25 7.41 3.67 -16.94
C GLU A 25 6.23 3.36 -17.88
N LEU A 26 5.32 2.50 -17.44
CA LEU A 26 4.06 2.22 -18.14
C LEU A 26 2.99 3.32 -17.98
N GLY A 27 3.29 4.39 -17.24
CA GLY A 27 2.35 5.48 -16.97
C GLY A 27 1.30 5.14 -15.90
N VAL A 28 1.53 4.10 -15.08
CA VAL A 28 0.64 3.69 -14.00
C VAL A 28 1.04 4.40 -12.70
N THR A 29 0.15 5.26 -12.21
CA THR A 29 0.29 5.88 -10.88
C THR A 29 -0.01 4.84 -9.80
N SER A 30 0.87 4.74 -8.81
CA SER A 30 0.77 3.76 -7.72
C SER A 30 0.70 4.49 -6.37
N VAL A 31 -0.09 3.95 -5.42
CA VAL A 31 -0.23 4.46 -4.04
C VAL A 31 -0.35 3.30 -3.07
N MET A 32 0.30 3.39 -1.91
CA MET A 32 0.23 2.39 -0.85
C MET A 32 -0.86 2.71 0.17
N LEU A 33 -1.73 1.76 0.46
CA LEU A 33 -2.77 1.87 1.51
C LEU A 33 -2.43 0.94 2.67
N THR A 34 -2.10 1.49 3.84
CA THR A 34 -1.73 0.69 5.02
C THR A 34 -2.50 1.10 6.27
N GLY A 35 -2.75 0.12 7.14
CA GLY A 35 -3.26 0.33 8.49
C GLY A 35 -2.16 0.73 9.49
N ASP A 36 -0.89 0.67 9.08
CA ASP A 36 0.23 1.03 9.95
C ASP A 36 0.24 2.50 10.33
N ASN A 37 1.03 2.82 11.35
CA ASN A 37 1.27 4.19 11.74
C ASN A 37 2.01 4.97 10.63
N PRO A 38 1.88 6.31 10.57
CA PRO A 38 2.46 7.11 9.48
C PRO A 38 3.97 7.00 9.39
N ARG A 39 4.68 6.84 10.51
CA ARG A 39 6.15 6.76 10.54
C ARG A 39 6.65 5.48 9.85
N SER A 40 6.00 4.33 10.10
CA SER A 40 6.33 3.08 9.43
C SER A 40 6.02 3.16 7.93
N ALA A 41 4.84 3.67 7.58
CA ALA A 41 4.42 3.80 6.19
C ALA A 41 5.35 4.71 5.38
N GLU A 42 5.69 5.88 5.92
CA GLU A 42 6.62 6.83 5.31
C GLU A 42 8.00 6.21 5.06
N ALA A 43 8.52 5.48 6.05
CA ALA A 43 9.82 4.82 5.94
C ALA A 43 9.86 3.79 4.81
N MET A 44 8.77 3.05 4.57
CA MET A 44 8.68 2.10 3.45
C MET A 44 8.45 2.81 2.12
N ALA A 45 7.52 3.76 2.07
CA ALA A 45 7.13 4.49 0.87
C ALA A 45 8.30 5.27 0.26
N ASN A 46 9.08 5.96 1.09
CA ASN A 46 10.26 6.72 0.65
C ASN A 46 11.35 5.85 0.02
N ARG A 47 11.49 4.58 0.47
CA ARG A 47 12.49 3.66 -0.10
C ARG A 47 12.19 3.26 -1.54
N ILE A 48 10.92 3.30 -1.94
CA ILE A 48 10.46 2.90 -3.28
C ILE A 48 9.88 4.06 -4.09
N GLY A 49 9.89 5.28 -3.55
CA GLY A 49 9.41 6.48 -4.24
C GLY A 49 7.90 6.46 -4.52
N LEU A 50 7.12 5.98 -3.55
CA LEU A 50 5.68 5.75 -3.68
C LEU A 50 4.89 6.69 -2.76
N ASP A 51 3.71 7.15 -3.19
CA ASP A 51 2.78 7.86 -2.30
C ASP A 51 2.10 6.89 -1.34
N TYR A 52 1.65 7.37 -0.17
CA TYR A 52 0.99 6.51 0.80
C TYR A 52 -0.17 7.16 1.56
N LYS A 53 -1.04 6.29 2.09
CA LYS A 53 -2.04 6.59 3.11
C LYS A 53 -1.88 5.59 4.25
N ALA A 54 -1.76 6.11 5.47
CA ALA A 54 -1.49 5.36 6.68
C ALA A 54 -2.66 5.43 7.66
N SER A 55 -2.63 4.56 8.67
CA SER A 55 -3.62 4.48 9.75
C SER A 55 -5.05 4.27 9.26
N LEU A 56 -5.18 3.55 8.14
CA LEU A 56 -6.46 3.24 7.53
C LEU A 56 -7.10 2.01 8.19
N LEU A 57 -8.38 2.11 8.53
CA LEU A 57 -9.22 0.96 8.79
C LEU A 57 -9.62 0.29 7.47
N PRO A 58 -10.10 -0.97 7.49
CA PRO A 58 -10.58 -1.63 6.28
C PRO A 58 -11.64 -0.82 5.51
N ALA A 59 -12.55 -0.15 6.22
CA ALA A 59 -13.56 0.72 5.61
C ALA A 59 -12.96 1.95 4.91
N ASP A 60 -11.89 2.52 5.46
CA ASP A 60 -11.21 3.67 4.86
C ASP A 60 -10.50 3.27 3.56
N LYS A 61 -9.89 2.07 3.53
CA LYS A 61 -9.33 1.50 2.29
C LYS A 61 -10.39 1.37 1.21
N VAL A 62 -11.56 0.82 1.54
CA VAL A 62 -12.69 0.68 0.61
C VAL A 62 -13.11 2.05 0.08
N HIS A 63 -13.38 3.01 0.96
CA HIS A 63 -13.83 4.34 0.55
C HIS A 63 -12.82 5.04 -0.36
N TYR A 64 -11.53 4.91 -0.05
CA TYR A 64 -10.46 5.49 -0.85
C TYR A 64 -10.40 4.87 -2.26
N VAL A 65 -10.51 3.54 -2.35
CA VAL A 65 -10.55 2.82 -3.63
C VAL A 65 -11.80 3.17 -4.42
N GLU A 66 -12.98 3.21 -3.81
CA GLU A 66 -14.24 3.60 -4.47
C GLU A 66 -14.13 5.00 -5.09
N LYS A 67 -13.57 5.96 -4.34
CA LYS A 67 -13.38 7.33 -4.81
C LYS A 67 -12.40 7.41 -5.99
N LEU A 68 -11.30 6.64 -5.95
CA LEU A 68 -10.37 6.58 -7.07
C LEU A 68 -11.00 5.90 -8.30
N SER A 69 -11.76 4.82 -8.11
CA SER A 69 -12.44 4.08 -9.17
C SER A 69 -13.48 4.92 -9.92
N GLN A 70 -13.98 6.02 -9.34
CA GLN A 70 -14.87 6.96 -10.03
C GLN A 70 -14.16 7.79 -11.11
N GLN A 71 -12.83 7.95 -11.00
CA GLN A 71 -12.03 8.81 -11.86
C GLN A 71 -10.99 8.05 -12.69
N HIS A 72 -10.63 6.85 -12.25
CA HIS A 72 -9.55 6.05 -12.82
C HIS A 72 -9.94 4.56 -12.88
N THR A 73 -9.30 3.80 -13.77
CA THR A 73 -9.29 2.33 -13.68
C THR A 73 -8.30 1.92 -12.61
N VAL A 74 -8.76 1.26 -11.56
CA VAL A 74 -7.95 0.96 -10.37
C VAL A 74 -7.71 -0.54 -10.27
N ALA A 75 -6.45 -0.94 -10.14
CA ALA A 75 -6.07 -2.28 -9.69
C ALA A 75 -5.66 -2.22 -8.22
N MET A 76 -6.25 -3.07 -7.38
CA MET A 76 -5.90 -3.18 -5.97
C MET A 76 -5.16 -4.49 -5.72
N VAL A 77 -3.95 -4.40 -5.15
CA VAL A 77 -3.13 -5.54 -4.76
C VAL A 77 -3.18 -5.71 -3.24
N GLY A 78 -3.48 -6.91 -2.76
CA GLY A 78 -3.58 -7.21 -1.32
C GLY A 78 -3.33 -8.68 -1.02
N ASP A 79 -3.03 -9.00 0.23
CA ASP A 79 -2.57 -10.33 0.67
C ASP A 79 -3.62 -11.14 1.44
N GLY A 80 -4.86 -10.65 1.59
CA GLY A 80 -5.87 -11.45 2.29
C GLY A 80 -7.23 -10.82 2.55
N ILE A 81 -7.90 -11.40 3.54
CA ILE A 81 -9.30 -11.13 3.94
C ILE A 81 -9.54 -9.64 4.25
N ASN A 82 -8.53 -8.96 4.81
CA ASN A 82 -8.65 -7.55 5.21
C ASN A 82 -8.73 -6.60 4.01
N ASP A 83 -8.11 -6.96 2.89
CA ASP A 83 -8.12 -6.15 1.67
C ASP A 83 -9.20 -6.59 0.69
N ALA A 84 -9.79 -7.79 0.87
CA ALA A 84 -10.83 -8.31 0.00
C ALA A 84 -11.99 -7.32 -0.27
N PRO A 85 -12.51 -6.56 0.72
CA PRO A 85 -13.53 -5.54 0.45
C PRO A 85 -13.02 -4.43 -0.49
N ALA A 86 -11.79 -3.94 -0.26
CA ALA A 86 -11.19 -2.90 -1.10
C ALA A 86 -10.85 -3.41 -2.50
N MET A 87 -10.41 -4.66 -2.62
CA MET A 87 -10.20 -5.34 -3.90
C MET A 87 -11.50 -5.44 -4.70
N LYS A 88 -12.62 -5.76 -4.05
CA LYS A 88 -13.94 -5.79 -4.68
C LYS A 88 -14.41 -4.41 -5.18
N ALA A 89 -14.00 -3.34 -4.50
CA ALA A 89 -14.33 -1.96 -4.89
C ALA A 89 -13.44 -1.42 -6.05
N SER A 90 -12.36 -2.11 -6.38
CA SER A 90 -11.47 -1.76 -7.50
C SER A 90 -11.98 -2.32 -8.83
N SER A 91 -11.42 -1.85 -9.95
CA SER A 91 -11.70 -2.43 -11.27
C SER A 91 -11.11 -3.84 -11.40
N ILE A 92 -9.95 -4.09 -10.78
CA ILE A 92 -9.26 -5.39 -10.78
C ILE A 92 -8.65 -5.64 -9.39
N GLY A 93 -9.10 -6.69 -8.70
CA GLY A 93 -8.44 -7.19 -7.49
C GLY A 93 -7.36 -8.23 -7.83
N ILE A 94 -6.15 -8.04 -7.31
CA ILE A 94 -5.02 -8.96 -7.46
C ILE A 94 -4.61 -9.45 -6.07
N ALA A 95 -4.78 -10.75 -5.82
CA ALA A 95 -4.34 -11.37 -4.57
C ALA A 95 -2.87 -11.78 -4.66
N MET A 96 -2.13 -11.64 -3.56
CA MET A 96 -0.79 -12.20 -3.37
C MET A 96 -0.79 -13.47 -2.53
#